data_AF-A0A1D1VAP0-F1
#
_entry.id   AF-A0A1D1VAP0-F1
#
_cell.length_a   1.000
_cell.length_b   1.000
_cell.length_c   1.000
_cell.angle_alpha   90.00
_cell.angle_beta   90.00
_cell.angle_gamma   90.00
#
_symmetry.space_group_name_H-M   'P 1'
#
loop_
_entity.id
_entity.type
_entity.pdbx_description
1 polymer ?
#
loop_
_entity_poly.entity_id
_entity_poly.type
_entity_poly.pdbx_seq_one_letter_code
_entity_poly.pdbx_strand_id
1 'polypeptide(L)'
;MENHNYFSPSYSDASSGQYALPSNAAMFVASSTSSSSPSLSRPDYAKTPMDYANVLQQIMNISTQSLDEAQSRKQALNSHSMKPALYQVLMEIKDRTALALRNTQEEEPPDPQIVRLDNMLIAEGVAGPEKAGSAAANAMVAAGVSASSRASPGSDFGSPIEHSEYRNKLAQIRQIYQTELEKYEQACSEFTNHVLNLLNEQGRTRPISPKEIERMVNIIHKKFSSIQMQLKQSTCEAVMILRSRFLDARRKRRNFSKTATEVLNEYFYSHLSNPYPSEEAKEELARKCGITVSQISNWFGNKRIRYKKNIGKAQEEANM
;
A
#
# COMPACT_ATOMS: atom_id res chain seq x y z
N MET A 1 -30.83 -42.65 -9.73
CA MET A 1 -31.85 -41.73 -10.29
C MET A 1 -31.35 -40.31 -10.01
N GLU A 2 -30.28 -39.79 -10.62
CA GLU A 2 -29.94 -39.70 -12.06
C GLU A 2 -31.13 -39.26 -12.92
N ASN A 3 -31.14 -37.97 -13.27
CA ASN A 3 -31.17 -37.44 -14.65
C ASN A 3 -31.45 -35.92 -14.58
N HIS A 4 -30.57 -35.06 -15.09
CA HIS A 4 -30.41 -34.70 -16.50
C HIS A 4 -31.67 -34.04 -17.11
N ASN A 5 -31.54 -32.76 -17.44
CA ASN A 5 -31.99 -32.16 -18.71
C ASN A 5 -31.31 -30.79 -18.85
N TYR A 6 -30.33 -30.59 -19.74
CA TYR A 6 -30.46 -30.45 -21.20
C TYR A 6 -31.53 -29.45 -21.62
N PHE A 7 -31.09 -28.32 -22.19
CA PHE A 7 -31.57 -27.90 -23.50
C PHE A 7 -30.58 -26.91 -24.14
N SER A 8 -29.99 -27.36 -25.26
CA SER A 8 -29.25 -26.56 -26.24
C SER A 8 -30.21 -25.68 -27.06
N PRO A 9 -29.67 -24.79 -27.90
CA PRO A 9 -29.89 -25.02 -29.33
C PRO A 9 -28.61 -24.95 -30.17
N SER A 10 -28.69 -25.68 -31.27
CA SER A 10 -27.69 -26.11 -32.22
C SER A 10 -27.62 -25.26 -33.50
N TYR A 11 -26.63 -25.60 -34.32
CA TYR A 11 -26.37 -25.25 -35.74
C TYR A 11 -25.55 -23.97 -36.00
N SER A 12 -24.59 -23.90 -36.92
CA SER A 12 -23.78 -24.87 -37.67
C SER A 12 -22.87 -24.06 -38.63
N ASP A 13 -21.62 -24.49 -38.74
CA ASP A 13 -20.80 -24.54 -39.97
C ASP A 13 -20.18 -23.27 -40.61
N ALA A 14 -19.09 -23.54 -41.33
CA ALA A 14 -18.40 -22.77 -42.38
C ALA A 14 -17.11 -21.98 -42.03
N SER A 15 -15.98 -22.65 -42.30
CA SER A 15 -14.95 -22.29 -43.29
C SER A 15 -14.11 -21.00 -43.15
N SER A 16 -12.79 -21.21 -43.15
CA SER A 16 -11.74 -20.52 -43.93
C SER A 16 -11.82 -19.00 -44.13
N GLY A 17 -10.84 -18.27 -43.59
CA GLY A 17 -10.63 -16.85 -43.90
C GLY A 17 -9.23 -16.35 -43.58
N GLN A 18 -8.33 -16.44 -44.56
CA GLN A 18 -7.14 -15.59 -44.68
C GLN A 18 -7.56 -14.15 -44.98
N TYR A 19 -7.03 -13.16 -44.27
CA TYR A 19 -6.92 -11.75 -44.72
C TYR A 19 -5.70 -11.13 -44.00
N ALA A 20 -4.56 -10.93 -44.66
CA ALA A 20 -4.20 -9.81 -45.55
C ALA A 20 -3.60 -8.61 -44.77
N LEU A 21 -2.29 -8.39 -44.96
CA LEU A 21 -1.58 -7.16 -44.61
C LEU A 21 -1.63 -6.18 -45.80
N PRO A 22 -1.81 -4.87 -45.59
CA PRO A 22 -1.87 -3.89 -46.67
C PRO A 22 -0.48 -3.43 -47.12
N SER A 23 -0.39 -3.15 -48.42
CA SER A 23 0.74 -2.54 -49.14
C SER A 23 0.52 -1.04 -49.28
N ASN A 24 1.60 -0.24 -49.23
CA ASN A 24 1.85 0.98 -50.02
C ASN A 24 3.20 1.57 -49.59
N ALA A 25 4.25 1.47 -50.41
CA ALA A 25 4.59 2.33 -51.54
C ALA A 25 5.48 3.53 -51.13
N ALA A 26 6.75 3.47 -51.51
CA ALA A 26 7.56 4.64 -51.80
C ALA A 26 8.64 4.27 -52.84
N MET A 27 8.53 4.91 -54.01
CA MET A 27 9.52 4.90 -55.08
C MET A 27 10.85 5.47 -54.61
N PHE A 28 11.97 4.98 -55.15
CA PHE A 28 12.95 5.85 -55.79
C PHE A 28 13.82 5.07 -56.77
N VAL A 29 13.94 5.64 -57.97
CA VAL A 29 14.64 5.16 -59.16
C VAL A 29 16.16 5.24 -58.96
N ALA A 30 16.93 4.27 -59.45
CA ALA A 30 18.35 4.46 -59.72
C ALA A 30 18.80 3.64 -60.94
N SER A 31 19.26 4.38 -61.94
CA SER A 31 19.70 3.98 -63.27
C SER A 31 20.99 3.17 -63.27
N SER A 32 21.12 2.34 -64.31
CA SER A 32 22.31 1.60 -64.69
C SER A 32 23.42 2.53 -65.19
N THR A 33 24.61 2.47 -64.58
CA THR A 33 25.86 2.91 -65.21
C THR A 33 26.97 1.93 -64.87
N SER A 34 27.60 1.37 -65.90
CA SER A 34 28.83 0.58 -65.85
C SER A 34 30.06 1.49 -65.75
N SER A 35 31.06 1.13 -64.93
CA SER A 35 32.50 1.31 -65.22
C SER A 35 33.43 0.90 -64.06
N SER A 36 34.43 0.09 -64.41
CA SER A 36 35.82 -0.07 -63.91
C SER A 36 36.17 -0.27 -62.42
N SER A 37 36.90 -1.36 -62.16
CA SER A 37 37.61 -1.83 -60.95
C SER A 37 38.68 -0.84 -60.40
N PRO A 38 39.19 -0.97 -59.14
CA PRO A 38 40.14 -2.04 -58.79
C PRO A 38 39.98 -2.66 -57.37
N SER A 39 40.59 -3.84 -57.24
CA SER A 39 40.68 -4.71 -56.07
C SER A 39 41.33 -4.07 -54.84
N LEU A 40 40.69 -4.22 -53.68
CA LEU A 40 41.33 -4.25 -52.36
C LEU A 40 40.72 -5.41 -51.57
N SER A 41 41.59 -6.36 -51.23
CA SER A 41 41.33 -7.63 -50.58
C SER A 41 40.61 -7.46 -49.24
N ARG A 42 39.43 -8.09 -49.13
CA ARG A 42 38.65 -8.23 -47.90
C ARG A 42 38.98 -9.60 -47.29
N PRO A 43 39.25 -9.70 -45.98
CA PRO A 43 39.65 -10.98 -45.39
C PRO A 43 38.51 -12.00 -45.49
N ASP A 44 38.83 -13.17 -46.03
CA ASP A 44 37.96 -14.33 -46.12
C ASP A 44 37.48 -14.77 -44.73
N TYR A 45 36.23 -14.43 -44.39
CA TYR A 45 35.48 -15.15 -43.36
C TYR A 45 34.72 -16.30 -44.02
N ALA A 46 35.46 -17.28 -44.51
CA ALA A 46 34.90 -18.59 -44.80
C ALA A 46 34.52 -19.25 -43.47
N LYS A 47 33.27 -19.05 -43.03
CA LYS A 47 32.66 -19.90 -42.00
C LYS A 47 32.64 -21.33 -42.55
N THR A 48 33.54 -22.17 -42.06
CA THR A 48 33.62 -23.59 -42.39
C THR A 48 32.27 -24.28 -42.16
N PRO A 49 31.71 -24.99 -43.15
CA PRO A 49 30.50 -25.82 -43.02
C PRO A 49 30.60 -26.98 -42.01
N MET A 50 31.74 -27.15 -41.35
CA MET A 50 32.06 -28.24 -40.41
C MET A 50 31.44 -28.11 -39.01
N ASP A 51 30.80 -26.98 -38.70
CA ASP A 51 30.36 -26.71 -37.32
C ASP A 51 28.89 -27.09 -37.08
N TYR A 52 28.00 -26.83 -38.04
CA TYR A 52 26.57 -27.13 -37.88
C TYR A 52 26.27 -28.64 -37.83
N ALA A 53 26.96 -29.44 -38.65
CA ALA A 53 26.78 -30.89 -38.65
C ALA A 53 27.24 -31.52 -37.32
N ASN A 54 28.37 -31.06 -36.79
CA ASN A 54 28.86 -31.49 -35.47
C ASN A 54 27.92 -31.08 -34.35
N VAL A 55 27.47 -29.83 -34.33
CA VAL A 55 26.52 -29.34 -33.32
C VAL A 55 25.20 -30.12 -33.38
N LEU A 56 24.67 -30.39 -34.57
CA LEU A 56 23.44 -31.18 -34.75
C LEU A 56 23.62 -32.64 -34.30
N GLN A 57 24.77 -33.24 -34.60
CA GLN A 57 25.09 -34.59 -34.17
C GLN A 57 25.32 -34.67 -32.65
N GLN A 58 25.90 -33.62 -32.08
CA GLN A 58 26.07 -33.48 -30.64
C GLN A 58 24.72 -33.30 -29.94
N ILE A 59 23.78 -32.55 -30.53
CA ILE A 59 22.40 -32.41 -30.05
C ILE A 59 21.63 -33.74 -30.14
N MET A 60 21.76 -34.47 -31.25
CA MET A 60 21.17 -35.82 -31.40
C MET A 60 21.74 -36.82 -30.38
N ASN A 61 23.00 -36.66 -29.97
CA ASN A 61 23.63 -37.49 -28.95
C ASN A 61 23.30 -37.09 -27.50
N ILE A 62 22.55 -35.98 -27.29
CA ILE A 62 22.05 -35.61 -25.96
C ILE A 62 20.87 -36.50 -25.57
N SER A 63 20.03 -36.91 -26.53
CA SER A 63 18.86 -37.76 -26.27
C SER A 63 19.18 -39.22 -25.96
N THR A 64 20.39 -39.67 -26.30
CA THR A 64 20.89 -41.04 -26.04
C THR A 64 21.84 -41.12 -24.85
N GLN A 65 22.16 -39.99 -24.22
CA GLN A 65 23.14 -39.89 -23.14
C GLN A 65 22.54 -40.36 -21.81
N SER A 66 23.31 -41.11 -21.03
CA SER A 66 22.87 -41.54 -19.71
C SER A 66 22.82 -40.36 -18.72
N LEU A 67 21.97 -40.46 -17.70
CA LEU A 67 21.85 -39.42 -16.66
C LEU A 67 23.17 -39.19 -15.93
N ASP A 68 23.95 -40.25 -15.69
CA ASP A 68 25.25 -40.21 -15.02
C ASP A 68 26.34 -39.54 -15.88
N GLU A 69 26.34 -39.78 -17.19
CA GLU A 69 27.26 -39.10 -18.12
C GLU A 69 26.98 -37.60 -18.22
N ALA A 70 25.69 -37.23 -18.27
CA ALA A 70 25.28 -35.83 -18.27
C ALA A 70 25.66 -35.11 -16.95
N GLN A 71 25.50 -35.79 -15.81
CA GLN A 71 25.91 -35.27 -14.50
C GLN A 71 27.44 -35.12 -14.40
N SER A 72 28.21 -36.09 -14.90
CA SER A 72 29.67 -36.04 -14.93
C SER A 72 30.19 -34.86 -15.78
N ARG A 73 29.60 -34.63 -16.95
CA ARG A 73 29.92 -33.46 -17.79
C ARG A 73 29.59 -32.14 -17.11
N LYS A 74 28.41 -32.04 -16.47
CA LYS A 74 28.02 -30.88 -15.67
C LYS A 74 29.03 -30.62 -14.54
N GLN A 75 29.52 -31.68 -13.88
CA GLN A 75 30.50 -31.56 -12.81
C GLN A 75 31.87 -31.11 -13.31
N ALA A 76 32.34 -31.64 -14.45
CA ALA A 76 33.58 -31.21 -15.09
C ALA A 76 33.54 -29.74 -15.54
N LEU A 77 32.41 -29.28 -16.10
CA LEU A 77 32.20 -27.86 -16.42
C LEU A 77 32.17 -26.99 -15.15
N ASN A 78 31.57 -27.49 -14.08
CA ASN A 78 31.49 -26.76 -12.81
C ASN A 78 32.84 -26.63 -12.09
N SER A 79 33.75 -27.59 -12.25
CA SER A 79 35.09 -27.56 -11.66
C SER A 79 36.17 -26.95 -12.57
N HIS A 80 35.80 -26.51 -13.77
CA HIS A 80 36.75 -25.95 -14.74
C HIS A 80 37.40 -24.66 -14.21
N SER A 81 38.73 -24.57 -14.31
CA SER A 81 39.54 -23.46 -13.77
C SER A 81 39.16 -22.08 -14.33
N MET A 82 38.75 -22.01 -15.60
CA MET A 82 38.30 -20.77 -16.25
C MET A 82 36.88 -20.35 -15.91
N LYS A 83 36.08 -21.21 -15.25
CA LYS A 83 34.68 -20.90 -14.92
C LYS A 83 34.54 -19.61 -14.09
N PRO A 84 35.33 -19.37 -13.02
CA PRO A 84 35.24 -18.15 -12.24
C PRO A 84 35.59 -16.89 -13.05
N ALA A 85 36.62 -16.96 -13.90
CA ALA A 85 37.03 -15.83 -14.74
C ALA A 85 35.95 -15.48 -15.79
N LEU A 86 35.39 -16.50 -16.46
CA LEU A 86 34.29 -16.30 -17.41
C LEU A 86 33.04 -15.74 -16.73
N TYR A 87 32.71 -16.25 -15.54
CA TYR A 87 31.58 -15.79 -14.73
C TYR A 87 31.72 -14.29 -14.40
N GLN A 88 32.92 -13.85 -14.01
CA GLN A 88 33.20 -12.45 -13.70
C GLN A 88 33.03 -11.53 -14.92
N VAL A 89 33.58 -11.91 -16.08
CA VAL A 89 33.46 -11.12 -17.32
C VAL A 89 32.00 -11.02 -17.77
N LEU A 90 31.25 -12.13 -17.72
CA LEU A 90 29.85 -12.13 -18.08
C LEU A 90 29.00 -11.31 -17.10
N MET A 91 29.31 -11.33 -15.80
CA MET A 91 28.70 -10.43 -14.82
C MET A 91 28.99 -8.97 -15.14
N GLU A 92 30.23 -8.62 -15.49
CA GLU A 92 30.62 -7.24 -15.80
C GLU A 92 29.95 -6.73 -17.09
N ILE A 93 29.81 -7.59 -18.11
CA ILE A 93 29.05 -7.29 -19.33
C ILE A 93 27.57 -7.08 -18.99
N LYS A 94 27.01 -7.97 -18.16
CA LYS A 94 25.60 -7.90 -17.73
C LYS A 94 25.33 -6.63 -16.92
N ASP A 95 26.24 -6.24 -16.03
CA ASP A 95 26.11 -4.99 -15.27
C ASP A 95 26.17 -3.77 -16.19
N ARG A 96 27.12 -3.72 -17.13
CA ARG A 96 27.24 -2.61 -18.09
C ARG A 96 26.03 -2.47 -19.02
N THR A 97 25.43 -3.58 -19.42
CA THR A 97 24.27 -3.60 -20.33
C THR A 97 22.94 -3.41 -19.60
N ALA A 98 22.79 -3.93 -18.38
CA ALA A 98 21.56 -3.82 -17.59
C ALA A 98 21.40 -2.45 -16.90
N LEU A 99 22.49 -1.78 -16.52
CA LEU A 99 22.45 -0.45 -15.88
C LEU A 99 22.01 0.67 -16.84
N ALA A 100 22.02 0.42 -18.16
CA ALA A 100 21.54 1.40 -19.14
C ALA A 100 19.99 1.48 -19.22
N LEU A 101 19.25 0.51 -18.67
CA LEU A 101 17.81 0.36 -18.98
C LEU A 101 16.82 0.81 -17.89
N ARG A 102 17.24 1.10 -16.65
CA ARG A 102 16.33 1.66 -15.65
C ARG A 102 17.10 2.26 -14.48
N ASN A 103 17.29 3.56 -14.54
CA ASN A 103 17.74 4.38 -13.43
C ASN A 103 16.62 4.40 -12.38
N THR A 104 16.71 3.56 -11.34
CA THR A 104 15.82 3.60 -10.16
C THR A 104 16.69 3.50 -8.91
N GLN A 105 17.59 4.46 -8.76
CA GLN A 105 18.30 4.72 -7.52
C GLN A 105 17.78 6.03 -6.94
N GLU A 106 16.45 6.12 -6.80
CA GLU A 106 15.86 7.04 -5.84
C GLU A 106 15.50 6.17 -4.64
N GLU A 107 16.25 6.34 -3.56
CA GLU A 107 15.87 5.91 -2.22
C GLU A 107 14.59 6.66 -1.88
N GLU A 108 13.48 6.11 -2.36
CA GLU A 108 12.15 6.69 -2.24
C GLU A 108 11.85 6.81 -0.74
N PRO A 109 11.60 8.03 -0.23
CA PRO A 109 11.36 8.23 1.19
C PRO A 109 10.20 7.33 1.65
N PRO A 110 10.22 6.87 2.93
CA PRO A 110 9.16 6.01 3.44
C PRO A 110 7.80 6.67 3.23
N ASP A 111 6.84 5.87 2.77
CA ASP A 111 5.51 6.35 2.40
C ASP A 111 4.91 7.20 3.54
N PRO A 112 4.60 8.49 3.31
CA PRO A 112 4.08 9.38 4.33
C PRO A 112 2.76 8.87 4.95
N GLN A 113 1.99 8.08 4.21
CA GLN A 113 0.77 7.46 4.71
C GLN A 113 1.07 6.38 5.77
N ILE A 114 2.09 5.55 5.53
CA ILE A 114 2.52 4.53 6.49
C ILE A 114 3.02 5.17 7.79
N VAL A 115 3.84 6.22 7.69
CA VAL A 115 4.35 6.96 8.85
C VAL A 115 3.21 7.58 9.66
N ARG A 116 2.21 8.15 8.99
CA ARG A 116 1.03 8.71 9.67
C ARG A 116 0.24 7.63 10.43
N LEU A 117 0.06 6.46 9.82
CA LEU A 117 -0.63 5.34 10.46
C LEU A 117 0.18 4.82 11.66
N ASP A 118 1.50 4.72 11.54
CA ASP A 118 2.36 4.34 12.66
C ASP A 118 2.23 5.30 13.84
N ASN A 119 2.31 6.60 13.58
CA ASN A 119 2.13 7.59 14.64
C ASN A 119 0.74 7.50 15.30
N MET A 120 -0.31 7.16 14.53
CA MET A 120 -1.66 6.96 15.06
C MET A 120 -1.72 5.70 15.95
N LEU A 121 -1.15 4.59 15.50
CA LEU A 121 -1.11 3.35 16.27
C LEU A 121 -0.26 3.50 17.54
N ILE A 122 0.85 4.23 17.47
CA ILE A 122 1.70 4.54 18.64
C ILE A 122 0.94 5.39 19.65
N ALA A 123 0.25 6.43 19.21
CA ALA A 123 -0.52 7.31 20.10
C ALA A 123 -1.63 6.57 20.86
N GLU A 124 -2.24 5.56 20.24
CA GLU A 124 -3.29 4.72 20.84
C GLU A 124 -2.71 3.50 21.59
N GLY A 125 -1.38 3.40 21.67
CA GLY A 125 -0.65 2.33 22.37
C GLY A 125 -0.76 0.97 21.69
N VAL A 126 -1.08 0.94 20.39
CA VAL A 126 -1.24 -0.28 19.59
C VAL A 126 0.07 -0.74 18.95
N ALA A 127 0.95 0.20 18.58
CA ALA A 127 2.29 -0.08 18.05
C ALA A 127 3.37 0.63 18.88
N GLY A 128 4.59 0.09 18.95
CA GLY A 128 5.73 0.71 19.66
C GLY A 128 6.89 -0.26 19.90
N PRO A 129 8.10 0.24 20.23
CA PRO A 129 9.32 -0.56 20.45
C PRO A 129 9.22 -1.51 21.66
N GLU A 130 8.11 -1.42 22.38
CA GLU A 130 7.73 -2.24 23.51
C GLU A 130 7.33 -3.67 23.06
N LYS A 131 8.27 -4.49 22.55
CA LYS A 131 8.10 -5.96 22.66
C LYS A 131 7.95 -6.40 24.15
N ALA A 132 8.28 -5.50 25.09
CA ALA A 132 7.98 -5.59 26.52
C ALA A 132 6.60 -5.01 26.93
N GLY A 133 5.91 -4.30 26.04
CA GLY A 133 4.62 -3.65 26.29
C GLY A 133 3.47 -4.65 26.35
N SER A 134 3.58 -5.82 25.73
CA SER A 134 2.63 -6.91 25.95
C SER A 134 2.68 -7.40 27.40
N ALA A 135 3.87 -7.57 27.98
CA ALA A 135 4.02 -7.97 29.38
C ALA A 135 3.75 -6.82 30.37
N ALA A 136 4.25 -5.61 30.08
CA ALA A 136 4.07 -4.45 30.95
C ALA A 136 2.67 -3.83 30.87
N ALA A 137 2.04 -3.76 29.69
CA ALA A 137 0.65 -3.33 29.58
C ALA A 137 -0.31 -4.40 30.10
N ASN A 138 -0.06 -5.70 29.89
CA ASN A 138 -0.86 -6.75 30.56
C ASN A 138 -0.63 -6.76 32.08
N ALA A 139 0.57 -6.45 32.56
CA ALA A 139 0.86 -6.29 34.00
C ALA A 139 0.23 -5.01 34.58
N MET A 140 0.19 -3.89 33.85
CA MET A 140 -0.51 -2.67 34.26
C MET A 140 -2.04 -2.83 34.20
N VAL A 141 -2.54 -3.64 33.25
CA VAL A 141 -3.95 -4.08 33.16
C VAL A 141 -4.31 -4.98 34.33
N ALA A 142 -3.42 -5.89 34.74
CA ALA A 142 -3.59 -6.74 35.93
C ALA A 142 -3.43 -5.98 37.26
N ALA A 143 -2.58 -4.95 37.29
CA ALA A 143 -2.28 -4.16 38.49
C ALA A 143 -3.18 -2.92 38.67
N GLY A 144 -4.10 -2.63 37.74
CA GLY A 144 -5.02 -1.49 37.84
C GLY A 144 -4.35 -0.11 37.82
N VAL A 145 -3.05 -0.04 37.49
CA VAL A 145 -2.27 1.20 37.56
C VAL A 145 -2.62 2.06 36.34
N SER A 146 -3.35 3.14 36.60
CA SER A 146 -3.74 4.10 35.57
C SER A 146 -2.56 5.00 35.22
N ALA A 147 -2.15 5.00 33.95
CA ALA A 147 -1.37 6.12 33.40
C ALA A 147 -2.25 7.38 33.50
N SER A 148 -1.92 8.25 34.44
CA SER A 148 -2.60 9.53 34.63
C SER A 148 -2.33 10.42 33.41
N SER A 149 -3.22 10.37 32.43
CA SER A 149 -3.47 11.54 31.61
C SER A 149 -4.20 12.54 32.50
N ARG A 150 -3.63 13.76 32.63
CA ARG A 150 -4.20 14.89 33.36
C ARG A 150 -5.70 15.03 33.08
N ALA A 151 -6.54 14.52 33.98
CA ALA A 151 -7.97 14.72 33.95
C ALA A 151 -8.30 15.90 34.87
N SER A 152 -8.84 16.98 34.29
CA SER A 152 -9.51 18.03 35.06
C SER A 152 -10.67 17.41 35.86
N PRO A 153 -10.84 17.78 37.14
CA PRO A 153 -11.88 17.23 37.98
C PRO A 153 -13.22 17.88 37.61
N GLY A 154 -14.12 17.15 36.96
CA GLY A 154 -15.45 17.71 36.65
C GLY A 154 -16.38 16.94 35.71
N SER A 155 -16.15 15.64 35.43
CA SER A 155 -17.13 14.87 34.65
C SER A 155 -17.41 13.52 35.29
N ASP A 156 -18.60 13.47 35.88
CA ASP A 156 -19.45 12.33 36.23
C ASP A 156 -19.01 10.98 35.62
N PHE A 157 -18.77 10.02 36.52
CA PHE A 157 -18.18 8.71 36.24
C PHE A 157 -19.08 7.91 35.27
N GLY A 158 -18.55 7.58 34.09
CA GLY A 158 -19.03 6.41 33.35
C GLY A 158 -18.87 5.16 34.23
N SER A 159 -19.79 4.21 34.10
CA SER A 159 -19.79 3.00 34.94
C SER A 159 -18.42 2.30 34.86
N PRO A 160 -17.80 1.87 35.98
CA PRO A 160 -16.49 1.20 35.97
C PRO A 160 -16.40 0.01 34.99
N ILE A 161 -17.55 -0.62 34.72
CA ILE A 161 -17.73 -1.72 33.77
C ILE A 161 -17.47 -1.28 32.34
N GLU A 162 -17.96 -0.11 31.91
CA GLU A 162 -17.79 0.39 30.52
C GLU A 162 -16.32 0.75 30.23
N HIS A 163 -15.61 1.26 31.24
CA HIS A 163 -14.17 1.52 31.13
C HIS A 163 -13.35 0.23 31.06
N SER A 164 -13.77 -0.82 31.76
CA SER A 164 -13.17 -2.16 31.67
C SER A 164 -13.38 -2.77 30.27
N GLU A 165 -14.62 -2.71 29.74
CA GLU A 165 -14.94 -3.22 28.41
C GLU A 165 -14.18 -2.50 27.28
N TYR A 166 -14.08 -1.17 27.33
CA TYR A 166 -13.30 -0.41 26.36
C TYR A 166 -11.82 -0.84 26.38
N ARG A 167 -11.23 -0.96 27.59
CA ARG A 167 -9.84 -1.40 27.74
C ARG A 167 -9.62 -2.81 27.22
N ASN A 168 -10.55 -3.73 27.49
CA ASN A 168 -10.49 -5.12 27.01
C ASN A 168 -10.59 -5.19 25.49
N LYS A 169 -11.52 -4.43 24.88
CA LYS A 169 -11.64 -4.36 23.41
C LYS A 169 -10.41 -3.72 22.75
N LEU A 170 -9.83 -2.70 23.38
CA LEU A 170 -8.59 -2.11 22.87
C LEU A 170 -7.42 -3.11 22.98
N ALA A 171 -7.32 -3.87 24.07
CA ALA A 171 -6.34 -4.94 24.21
C ALA A 171 -6.52 -6.05 23.16
N GLN A 172 -7.77 -6.40 22.83
CA GLN A 172 -8.07 -7.34 21.76
C GLN A 172 -7.60 -6.83 20.39
N ILE A 173 -7.84 -5.55 20.06
CA ILE A 173 -7.35 -4.94 18.80
C ILE A 173 -5.82 -4.99 18.75
N ARG A 174 -5.14 -4.71 19.87
CA ARG A 174 -3.67 -4.81 19.95
C ARG A 174 -3.17 -6.22 19.70
N GLN A 175 -3.79 -7.21 20.33
CA GLN A 175 -3.40 -8.62 20.15
C GLN A 175 -3.56 -9.04 18.69
N ILE A 176 -4.69 -8.71 18.05
CA ILE A 176 -4.95 -9.02 16.64
C ILE A 176 -3.88 -8.35 15.76
N TYR A 177 -3.61 -7.06 15.96
CA TYR A 177 -2.59 -6.34 15.19
C TYR A 177 -1.22 -7.00 15.31
N GLN A 178 -0.80 -7.36 16.53
CA GLN A 178 0.50 -7.98 16.77
C GLN A 178 0.60 -9.36 16.10
N THR A 179 -0.44 -10.20 16.24
CA THR A 179 -0.47 -11.53 15.59
C THR A 179 -0.45 -11.43 14.07
N GLU A 180 -1.20 -10.50 13.48
CA GLU A 180 -1.21 -10.30 12.03
C GLU A 180 0.10 -9.68 11.52
N LEU A 181 0.73 -8.80 12.32
CA LEU A 181 2.05 -8.24 12.01
C LEU A 181 3.13 -9.32 12.00
N GLU A 182 3.13 -10.24 12.96
CA GLU A 182 4.05 -11.38 13.00
C GLU A 182 3.87 -12.30 11.78
N LYS A 183 2.63 -12.61 11.40
CA LYS A 183 2.35 -13.39 10.18
C LYS A 183 2.86 -12.67 8.93
N TYR A 184 2.66 -11.35 8.85
CA TYR A 184 3.18 -10.52 7.77
C TYR A 184 4.71 -10.55 7.69
N GLU A 185 5.40 -10.35 8.83
CA GLU A 185 6.87 -10.38 8.90
C GLU A 185 7.42 -11.76 8.52
N GLN A 186 6.78 -12.83 9.01
CA GLN A 186 7.12 -14.20 8.67
C GLN A 186 6.94 -14.46 7.17
N ALA A 187 5.79 -14.11 6.59
CA ALA A 187 5.53 -14.29 5.16
C ALA A 187 6.51 -13.48 4.28
N CYS A 188 6.86 -12.25 4.70
CA CYS A 188 7.84 -11.43 4.00
C CYS A 188 9.24 -12.07 4.03
N SER A 189 9.65 -12.58 5.21
CA SER A 189 10.93 -13.27 5.37
C SER A 189 10.99 -14.57 4.58
N GLU A 190 9.96 -15.43 4.67
CA GLU A 190 9.89 -16.69 3.95
C GLU A 190 9.93 -16.49 2.44
N PHE A 191 9.16 -15.54 1.92
CA PHE A 191 9.15 -15.24 0.49
C PHE A 191 10.49 -14.68 0.02
N THR A 192 11.08 -13.76 0.78
CA THR A 192 12.40 -13.19 0.46
C THR A 192 13.48 -14.28 0.45
N ASN A 193 13.51 -15.14 1.47
CA ASN A 193 14.44 -16.27 1.54
C ASN A 193 14.23 -17.25 0.39
N HIS A 194 12.98 -17.54 0.01
CA HIS A 194 12.68 -18.39 -1.13
C HIS A 194 13.26 -17.81 -2.43
N VAL A 195 13.07 -16.51 -2.68
CA VAL A 195 13.62 -15.83 -3.86
C VAL A 195 15.15 -15.79 -3.82
N LEU A 196 15.77 -15.54 -2.66
CA LEU A 196 17.22 -15.58 -2.51
C LEU A 196 17.80 -16.96 -2.81
N ASN A 197 17.18 -18.03 -2.28
CA ASN A 197 17.60 -19.41 -2.57
C ASN A 197 17.46 -19.73 -4.07
N LEU A 198 16.34 -19.33 -4.68
CA LEU A 198 16.12 -19.52 -6.11
C LEU A 198 17.17 -18.79 -6.94
N LEU A 199 17.48 -17.53 -6.61
CA LEU A 199 18.50 -16.75 -7.31
C LEU A 199 19.90 -17.34 -7.12
N ASN A 200 20.23 -17.85 -5.93
CA ASN A 200 21.51 -18.50 -5.69
C ASN A 200 21.65 -19.79 -6.52
N GLU A 201 20.60 -20.60 -6.62
CA GLU A 201 20.57 -21.79 -7.50
C GLU A 201 20.74 -21.42 -8.98
N GLN A 202 20.03 -20.38 -9.43
CA GLN A 202 20.17 -19.87 -10.80
C GLN A 202 21.57 -19.31 -11.07
N GLY A 203 22.21 -18.71 -10.06
CA GLY A 203 23.58 -18.18 -10.13
C GLY A 203 24.62 -19.25 -10.47
N ARG A 204 24.32 -20.53 -10.21
CA ARG A 204 25.22 -21.65 -10.55
C ARG A 204 25.26 -21.97 -12.04
N THR A 205 24.15 -21.70 -12.75
CA THR A 205 23.95 -22.04 -14.17
C THR A 205 23.98 -20.82 -15.09
N ARG A 206 23.82 -19.61 -14.55
CA ARG A 206 23.97 -18.36 -15.29
C ARG A 206 24.51 -17.23 -14.41
N PRO A 207 25.19 -16.23 -14.99
CA PRO A 207 25.66 -15.05 -14.26
C PRO A 207 24.52 -14.24 -13.65
N ILE A 208 24.54 -14.06 -12.33
CA ILE A 208 23.61 -13.19 -11.59
C ILE A 208 24.43 -12.16 -10.82
N SER A 209 24.12 -10.89 -11.03
CA SER A 209 24.78 -9.79 -10.35
C SER A 209 24.16 -9.55 -8.98
N PRO A 210 24.95 -9.21 -7.94
CA PRO A 210 24.42 -8.79 -6.63
C PRO A 210 23.39 -7.67 -6.74
N LYS A 211 23.58 -6.73 -7.66
CA LYS A 211 22.64 -5.63 -7.93
C LYS A 211 21.30 -6.10 -8.47
N GLU A 212 21.25 -7.25 -9.15
CA GLU A 212 19.99 -7.87 -9.59
C GLU A 212 19.23 -8.46 -8.41
N ILE A 213 19.94 -9.10 -7.48
CA ILE A 213 19.37 -9.66 -6.25
C ILE A 213 18.75 -8.54 -5.41
N GLU A 214 19.50 -7.46 -5.17
CA GLU A 214 19.02 -6.27 -4.44
C GLU A 214 17.75 -5.69 -5.09
N ARG A 215 17.72 -5.55 -6.41
CA ARG A 215 16.53 -5.06 -7.13
C ARG A 215 15.32 -5.98 -6.93
N MET A 216 15.50 -7.29 -6.99
CA MET A 216 14.41 -8.23 -6.75
C MET A 216 13.89 -8.12 -5.32
N VAL A 217 14.77 -8.09 -4.33
CA VAL A 217 14.40 -7.89 -2.91
C VAL A 217 13.66 -6.57 -2.69
N ASN A 218 14.11 -5.48 -3.32
CA ASN A 218 13.42 -4.19 -3.25
C ASN A 218 12.01 -4.23 -3.86
N ILE A 219 11.83 -4.94 -4.98
CA ILE A 219 10.49 -5.13 -5.57
C ILE A 219 9.58 -5.91 -4.61
N ILE A 220 10.11 -6.92 -3.92
CA ILE A 220 9.39 -7.68 -2.90
C ILE A 220 8.94 -6.75 -1.78
N HIS A 221 9.86 -6.01 -1.17
CA HIS A 221 9.52 -5.07 -0.09
C HIS A 221 8.46 -4.04 -0.53
N LYS A 222 8.57 -3.49 -1.75
CA LYS A 222 7.55 -2.58 -2.29
C LYS A 222 6.17 -3.24 -2.40
N LYS A 223 6.09 -4.50 -2.83
CA LYS A 223 4.82 -5.25 -2.89
C LYS A 223 4.24 -5.54 -1.50
N PHE A 224 5.09 -5.96 -0.57
CA PHE A 224 4.69 -6.23 0.82
C PHE A 224 4.29 -4.95 1.57
N SER A 225 4.85 -3.79 1.22
CA SER A 225 4.48 -2.49 1.81
C SER A 225 2.98 -2.19 1.66
N SER A 226 2.36 -2.59 0.55
CA SER A 226 0.91 -2.42 0.36
C SER A 226 0.08 -3.23 1.36
N ILE A 227 0.53 -4.46 1.69
CA ILE A 227 -0.14 -5.33 2.67
C ILE A 227 0.03 -4.74 4.07
N GLN A 228 1.23 -4.26 4.39
CA GLN A 228 1.52 -3.59 5.65
C GLN A 228 0.64 -2.34 5.85
N MET A 229 0.49 -1.52 4.80
CA MET A 229 -0.39 -0.35 4.83
C MET A 229 -1.84 -0.74 5.12
N GLN A 230 -2.37 -1.78 4.48
CA GLN A 230 -3.73 -2.26 4.71
C GLN A 230 -3.94 -2.76 6.15
N LEU A 231 -2.95 -3.48 6.70
CA LEU A 231 -3.00 -3.94 8.09
C LEU A 231 -3.06 -2.77 9.07
N LYS A 232 -2.19 -1.77 8.88
CA LYS A 232 -2.17 -0.56 9.74
C LYS A 232 -3.46 0.26 9.59
N GLN A 233 -3.96 0.42 8.36
CA GLN A 233 -5.19 1.15 8.07
C GLN A 233 -6.40 0.51 8.76
N SER A 234 -6.61 -0.80 8.59
CA SER A 234 -7.74 -1.52 9.20
C SER A 234 -7.68 -1.49 10.74
N THR A 235 -6.48 -1.55 11.31
CA THR A 235 -6.27 -1.42 12.76
C THR A 235 -6.63 -0.01 13.25
N CYS A 236 -6.16 1.04 12.58
CA CYS A 236 -6.54 2.42 12.89
C CYS A 236 -8.05 2.63 12.83
N GLU A 237 -8.71 2.10 11.80
CA GLU A 237 -10.17 2.16 11.67
C GLU A 237 -10.89 1.46 12.82
N ALA A 238 -10.42 0.26 13.22
CA ALA A 238 -10.97 -0.46 14.37
C ALA A 238 -10.84 0.36 15.67
N VAL A 239 -9.69 1.01 15.88
CA VAL A 239 -9.48 1.91 17.03
C VAL A 239 -10.39 3.12 16.97
N MET A 240 -10.53 3.77 15.81
CA MET A 240 -11.40 4.93 15.64
C MET A 240 -12.87 4.58 15.89
N ILE A 241 -13.34 3.43 15.39
CA ILE A 241 -14.69 2.92 15.65
C ILE A 241 -14.88 2.67 17.14
N LEU A 242 -13.94 1.99 17.79
CA LEU A 242 -13.99 1.74 19.22
C LEU A 242 -14.05 3.06 20.02
N ARG A 243 -13.23 4.04 19.66
CA ARG A 243 -13.21 5.37 20.25
C ARG A 243 -14.56 6.07 20.09
N SER A 244 -15.15 6.03 18.91
CA SER A 244 -16.44 6.67 18.66
C SER A 244 -17.57 6.03 19.47
N ARG A 245 -17.60 4.69 19.55
CA ARG A 245 -18.64 3.96 20.29
C ARG A 245 -18.61 4.21 21.80
N PHE A 246 -17.44 4.41 22.40
CA PHE A 246 -17.32 4.55 23.86
C PHE A 246 -17.07 5.99 24.34
N LEU A 247 -16.25 6.77 23.62
CA LEU A 247 -15.87 8.13 24.04
C LEU A 247 -16.79 9.21 23.44
N ASP A 248 -17.26 9.06 22.20
CA ASP A 248 -18.20 10.02 21.61
C ASP A 248 -19.64 9.77 22.10
N ALA A 249 -20.02 8.51 22.33
CA ALA A 249 -21.29 8.18 23.00
C ALA A 249 -21.37 8.75 24.42
N ARG A 250 -20.22 8.83 25.14
CA ARG A 250 -20.10 9.51 26.43
C ARG A 250 -20.19 11.03 26.31
N ARG A 251 -19.69 11.60 25.20
CA ARG A 251 -19.91 13.02 24.82
C ARG A 251 -21.30 13.24 24.21
N LYS A 252 -22.34 12.62 24.79
CA LYS A 252 -23.74 12.88 24.44
C LYS A 252 -23.95 14.39 24.49
N ARG A 253 -24.14 15.01 23.33
CA ARG A 253 -24.33 16.46 23.19
C ARG A 253 -25.62 16.79 23.93
N ARG A 254 -25.52 17.27 25.16
CA ARG A 254 -26.70 17.69 25.92
C ARG A 254 -27.24 18.94 25.24
N ASN A 255 -28.52 18.91 24.88
CA ASN A 255 -29.22 20.11 24.48
C ASN A 255 -29.13 21.12 25.62
N PHE A 256 -29.03 22.41 25.29
CA PHE A 256 -29.14 23.44 26.30
C PHE A 256 -30.50 23.35 26.99
N SER A 257 -30.55 23.74 28.27
CA SER A 257 -31.83 23.79 28.98
C SER A 257 -32.80 24.73 28.25
N LYS A 258 -34.10 24.55 28.48
CA LYS A 258 -35.13 25.42 27.92
C LYS A 258 -34.86 26.88 28.30
N THR A 259 -34.58 27.12 29.58
CA THR A 259 -34.21 28.44 30.12
C THR A 259 -32.98 29.04 29.46
N ALA A 260 -31.90 28.26 29.30
CA ALA A 260 -30.70 28.76 28.61
C ALA A 260 -31.00 29.11 27.15
N THR A 261 -31.81 28.30 26.47
CA THR A 261 -32.21 28.55 25.08
C THR A 261 -33.09 29.79 24.96
N GLU A 262 -34.00 30.03 25.92
CA GLU A 262 -34.85 31.22 26.00
C GLU A 262 -34.01 32.49 26.16
N VAL A 263 -33.09 32.52 27.14
CA VAL A 263 -32.19 33.66 27.39
C VAL A 263 -31.35 33.99 26.15
N LEU A 264 -30.80 32.97 25.48
CA LEU A 264 -30.01 33.18 24.27
C LEU A 264 -30.85 33.69 23.09
N ASN A 265 -32.07 33.19 22.94
CA ASN A 265 -32.99 33.66 21.91
C ASN A 265 -33.44 35.10 22.18
N GLU A 266 -33.77 35.44 23.42
CA GLU A 266 -34.17 36.78 23.84
C GLU A 266 -33.09 37.81 23.48
N TYR A 267 -31.84 37.51 23.83
CA TYR A 267 -30.71 38.37 23.45
C TYR A 267 -30.56 38.47 21.92
N PHE A 268 -30.64 37.34 21.21
CA PHE A 268 -30.50 37.31 19.75
C PHE A 268 -31.57 38.15 19.03
N TYR A 269 -32.84 38.06 19.44
CA TYR A 269 -33.93 38.78 18.81
C TYR A 269 -33.99 40.25 19.22
N SER A 270 -33.59 40.61 20.44
CA SER A 270 -33.44 42.02 20.85
C SER A 270 -32.28 42.73 20.14
N HIS A 271 -31.28 41.98 19.65
CA HIS A 271 -30.11 42.52 18.95
C HIS A 271 -30.06 42.06 17.47
N LEU A 272 -31.22 41.92 16.82
CA LEU A 272 -31.30 41.30 15.50
C LEU A 272 -30.55 42.09 14.40
N SER A 273 -30.43 43.41 14.55
CA SER A 273 -29.63 44.26 13.65
C SER A 273 -28.13 43.98 13.75
N ASN A 274 -27.65 43.59 14.93
CA ASN A 274 -26.25 43.28 15.18
C ASN A 274 -26.08 42.17 16.24
N PRO A 275 -26.35 40.89 15.91
CA PRO A 275 -26.36 39.79 16.86
C PRO A 275 -24.93 39.24 17.13
N TYR A 276 -24.04 40.15 17.56
CA TYR A 276 -22.65 39.91 17.91
C TYR A 276 -22.42 40.42 19.33
N PRO A 277 -22.69 39.60 20.37
CA PRO A 277 -22.43 40.00 21.75
C PRO A 277 -20.95 40.31 21.96
N SER A 278 -20.66 41.37 22.74
CA SER A 278 -19.31 41.68 23.22
C SER A 278 -18.79 40.58 24.15
N GLU A 279 -17.50 40.56 24.45
CA GLU A 279 -16.92 39.57 25.38
C GLU A 279 -17.59 39.62 26.76
N GLU A 280 -17.80 40.81 27.32
CA GLU A 280 -18.53 40.99 28.58
C GLU A 280 -19.98 40.45 28.50
N ALA A 281 -20.69 40.69 27.39
CA ALA A 281 -22.03 40.17 27.20
C ALA A 281 -22.04 38.63 27.08
N LYS A 282 -21.00 38.03 26.47
CA LYS A 282 -20.87 36.57 26.41
C LYS A 282 -20.61 35.96 27.77
N GLU A 283 -19.79 36.60 28.61
CA GLU A 283 -19.52 36.16 29.98
C GLU A 283 -20.79 36.18 30.83
N GLU A 284 -21.58 37.25 30.73
CA GLU A 284 -22.85 37.36 31.45
C GLU A 284 -23.89 36.34 30.96
N LEU A 285 -23.99 36.12 29.64
CA LEU A 285 -24.86 35.08 29.08
C LEU A 285 -24.39 33.67 29.48
N ALA A 286 -23.08 33.41 29.50
CA ALA A 286 -22.50 32.16 29.97
C ALA A 286 -22.89 31.89 31.43
N ARG A 287 -22.77 32.92 32.29
CA ARG A 287 -23.17 32.86 33.71
C ARG A 287 -24.66 32.60 33.88
N LYS A 288 -25.53 33.32 33.16
CA LYS A 288 -27.00 33.14 33.23
C LYS A 288 -27.46 31.77 32.74
N CYS A 289 -26.83 31.26 31.67
CA CYS A 289 -27.21 30.00 31.03
C CYS A 289 -26.53 28.77 31.64
N GLY A 290 -25.54 28.96 32.53
CA GLY A 290 -24.75 27.87 33.11
C GLY A 290 -23.93 27.09 32.07
N ILE A 291 -23.42 27.77 31.05
CA ILE A 291 -22.62 27.19 29.96
C ILE A 291 -21.35 28.02 29.72
N THR A 292 -20.41 27.48 28.96
CA THR A 292 -19.12 28.16 28.70
C THR A 292 -19.23 29.26 27.65
N VAL A 293 -18.34 30.26 27.72
CA VAL A 293 -18.23 31.34 26.71
C VAL A 293 -17.99 30.79 25.29
N SER A 294 -17.26 29.69 25.17
CA SER A 294 -17.07 28.99 23.88
C SER A 294 -18.39 28.41 23.35
N GLN A 295 -19.22 27.81 24.22
CA GLN A 295 -20.56 27.33 23.83
C GLN A 295 -21.48 28.48 23.39
N ILE A 296 -21.41 29.64 24.06
CA ILE A 296 -22.14 30.86 23.66
C ILE A 296 -21.69 31.31 22.26
N SER A 297 -20.38 31.45 22.04
CA SER A 297 -19.81 31.87 20.75
C SER A 297 -20.24 30.94 19.61
N ASN A 298 -20.16 29.63 19.85
CA ASN A 298 -20.62 28.62 18.90
C ASN A 298 -22.13 28.69 18.66
N TRP A 299 -22.94 28.92 19.69
CA TRP A 299 -24.39 29.04 19.55
C TRP A 299 -24.79 30.25 18.70
N PHE A 300 -24.22 31.43 18.97
CA PHE A 300 -24.50 32.65 18.19
C PHE A 300 -24.03 32.53 16.74
N GLY A 301 -22.85 31.95 16.50
CA GLY A 301 -22.39 31.66 15.14
C GLY A 301 -23.37 30.76 14.38
N ASN A 302 -23.79 29.66 15.00
CA ASN A 302 -24.76 28.74 14.40
C ASN A 302 -26.15 29.36 14.21
N LYS A 303 -26.64 30.13 15.18
CA LYS A 303 -27.94 30.80 15.14
C LYS A 303 -28.01 31.83 14.00
N ARG A 304 -26.96 32.64 13.81
CA ARG A 304 -26.88 33.60 12.68
C ARG A 304 -26.95 32.90 11.32
N ILE A 305 -26.17 31.82 11.14
CA ILE A 305 -26.16 31.05 9.89
C ILE A 305 -27.56 30.48 9.60
N ARG A 306 -28.21 29.86 10.59
CA ARG A 306 -29.56 29.30 10.45
C ARG A 306 -30.60 30.37 10.15
N TYR A 307 -30.55 31.50 10.86
CA TYR A 307 -31.47 32.60 10.69
C TYR A 307 -31.38 33.22 9.29
N LYS A 308 -30.15 33.50 8.81
CA LYS A 308 -29.91 34.02 7.45
C LYS A 308 -30.43 33.08 6.37
N LYS A 309 -30.20 31.76 6.51
CA LYS A 309 -30.70 30.74 5.57
C LYS A 309 -32.23 30.70 5.53
N ASN A 310 -32.89 30.79 6.69
CA ASN A 310 -34.34 30.74 6.76
C ASN A 310 -35.01 32.01 6.20
N ILE A 311 -34.42 33.19 6.42
CA ILE A 311 -34.92 34.43 5.80
C ILE A 311 -34.77 34.36 4.28
N GLY A 312 -33.60 33.95 3.79
CA GLY A 312 -33.36 33.83 2.34
C GLY A 312 -34.37 32.90 1.67
N LYS A 313 -34.67 31.77 2.32
CA LYS A 313 -35.67 30.81 1.84
C LYS A 313 -37.09 31.38 1.85
N ALA A 314 -37.50 32.09 2.90
CA ALA A 314 -38.81 32.73 2.97
C ALA A 314 -38.98 33.86 1.94
N GLN A 315 -37.90 34.57 1.62
CA GLN A 315 -37.88 35.60 0.58
C GLN A 315 -37.97 34.99 -0.82
N GLU A 316 -37.33 33.83 -1.05
CA GLU A 316 -37.38 33.07 -2.30
C GLU A 316 -38.76 32.45 -2.53
N GLU A 317 -39.40 31.92 -1.50
CA GLU A 317 -40.78 31.40 -1.53
C GLU A 317 -41.83 32.50 -1.73
N ALA A 318 -41.57 33.75 -1.28
CA ALA A 318 -42.46 34.89 -1.49
C ALA A 318 -42.27 35.61 -2.85
N ASN A 319 -41.18 35.32 -3.56
CA ASN A 319 -40.88 35.86 -4.88
C ASN A 319 -41.28 34.93 -6.04
N MET A 320 -41.84 33.74 -5.74
CA MET A 320 -42.52 32.84 -6.70
C MET A 320 -44.03 33.03 -6.66
#